data_AF-A0A4Q7YF95-F1
#
_entry.id   AF-A0A4Q7YF95-F1
#
_cell.length_a   1.000
_cell.length_b   1.000
_cell.length_c   1.000
_cell.angle_alpha   90.00
_cell.angle_beta   90.00
_cell.angle_gamma   90.00
#
_symmetry.space_group_name_H-M   'P 1'
#
loop_
_entity.id
_entity.type
_entity.pdbx_description
1 polymer ?
#
loop_
_entity_poly.entity_id
_entity_poly.type
_entity_poly.pdbx_seq_one_letter_code
_entity_poly.pdbx_strand_id
1 'polypeptide(L)'
;METVAHRQELTVWADASVLAEAKDLFSHFEAAIRPIPKTCHSEDVPKSKVSVVYLKHSEPRKDHISFLECFKSPKVEFLLFYMPHDSSSLAFRWGQMVGKECVAKTDWAFNFQHLKQILRLRNVIAHPVKDAQGEVDLAVARKRWGLTQEQMAKALNVAPRTIQNWESGIGTSQMAKKTQDLKELLQLMDEFVIAPKEQEWLQTPLPAIRNQTPAQAIVDGKMRDIIVEFLRLGEGQPV
;
A
#
# COMPACT_ATOMS: atom_id res chain seq x y z
N MET A 1 1.14 8.53 31.95
CA MET A 1 1.58 7.34 31.20
C MET A 1 0.33 6.63 30.71
N GLU A 2 -0.22 7.07 29.58
CA GLU A 2 -1.27 6.31 28.89
C GLU A 2 -0.56 5.22 28.10
N THR A 3 -0.88 3.98 28.43
CA THR A 3 -0.53 2.79 27.66
C THR A 3 -1.02 3.01 26.23
N VAL A 4 -0.09 3.16 25.28
CA VAL A 4 -0.40 3.16 23.85
C VAL A 4 -0.92 1.76 23.51
N ALA A 5 -2.23 1.57 23.66
CA ALA A 5 -2.91 0.38 23.20
C ALA A 5 -2.62 0.28 21.69
N HIS A 6 -1.92 -0.77 21.27
CA HIS A 6 -1.69 -1.07 19.86
C HIS A 6 -3.04 -1.10 19.13
N ARG A 7 -3.37 0.00 18.46
CA ARG A 7 -4.59 0.12 17.69
C ARG A 7 -4.36 -0.63 16.39
N GLN A 8 -4.88 -1.85 16.31
CA GLN A 8 -4.76 -2.67 15.12
C GLN A 8 -5.45 -1.99 13.93
N GLU A 9 -4.68 -1.50 12.96
CA GLU A 9 -5.21 -0.72 11.84
C GLU A 9 -5.90 -1.59 10.80
N LEU A 10 -5.41 -2.83 10.62
CA LEU A 10 -5.92 -3.81 9.67
C LEU A 10 -6.40 -5.07 10.38
N THR A 11 -7.64 -5.46 10.12
CA THR A 11 -8.15 -6.81 10.44
C THR A 11 -8.53 -7.51 9.14
N VAL A 12 -8.20 -8.78 9.02
CA VAL A 12 -8.49 -9.60 7.84
C VAL A 12 -9.37 -10.75 8.29
N TRP A 13 -10.50 -10.91 7.64
CA TRP A 13 -11.48 -11.96 7.89
C TRP A 13 -11.49 -12.93 6.73
N ALA A 14 -11.40 -14.22 7.01
CA ALA A 14 -11.39 -15.26 5.98
C ALA A 14 -12.17 -16.49 6.43
N ASP A 15 -12.76 -17.22 5.49
CA ASP A 15 -13.32 -18.53 5.79
C ASP A 15 -12.25 -19.49 6.29
N ALA A 16 -12.64 -20.45 7.13
CA ALA A 16 -11.70 -21.43 7.69
C ALA A 16 -10.92 -22.21 6.61
N SER A 17 -11.54 -22.46 5.46
CA SER A 17 -10.93 -23.13 4.31
C SER A 17 -9.81 -22.34 3.65
N VAL A 18 -9.83 -21.00 3.74
CA VAL A 18 -8.87 -20.09 3.09
C VAL A 18 -8.09 -19.24 4.10
N LEU A 19 -8.21 -19.55 5.40
CA LEU A 19 -7.56 -18.80 6.47
C LEU A 19 -6.03 -18.91 6.43
N ALA A 20 -5.50 -20.10 6.09
CA ALA A 20 -4.05 -20.28 5.93
C ALA A 20 -3.51 -19.42 4.78
N GLU A 21 -4.24 -19.36 3.66
CA GLU A 21 -3.90 -18.51 2.52
C GLU A 21 -4.00 -17.02 2.87
N ALA A 22 -5.04 -16.61 3.60
CA ALA A 22 -5.16 -15.23 4.06
C ALA A 22 -4.00 -14.82 4.98
N LYS A 23 -3.55 -15.72 5.87
CA LYS A 23 -2.40 -15.46 6.73
C LYS A 23 -1.13 -15.22 5.92
N ASP A 24 -0.91 -16.02 4.89
CA ASP A 24 0.23 -15.88 3.99
C ASP A 24 0.15 -14.58 3.18
N LEU A 25 -1.02 -14.30 2.57
CA LEU A 25 -1.23 -13.15 1.68
C LEU A 25 -1.16 -11.80 2.40
N PHE A 26 -1.59 -11.74 3.66
CA PHE A 26 -1.55 -10.52 4.47
C PHE A 26 -0.38 -10.48 5.47
N SER A 27 0.54 -11.44 5.43
CA SER A 27 1.72 -11.51 6.32
C SER A 27 2.61 -10.26 6.29
N HIS A 28 2.62 -9.54 5.17
CA HIS A 28 3.39 -8.33 4.95
C HIS A 28 2.75 -7.08 5.57
N PHE A 29 1.57 -7.24 6.17
CA PHE A 29 0.87 -6.17 6.86
C PHE A 29 0.80 -6.50 8.34
N GLU A 30 0.78 -5.46 9.18
CA GLU A 30 0.52 -5.60 10.62
C GLU A 30 -0.97 -5.87 10.87
N ALA A 31 -1.48 -6.97 10.29
CA ALA A 31 -2.88 -7.33 10.24
C ALA A 31 -3.26 -8.42 11.24
N ALA A 32 -4.41 -8.26 11.92
CA ALA A 32 -5.02 -9.37 12.65
C ALA A 32 -5.81 -10.24 11.67
N ILE A 33 -5.35 -11.48 11.45
CA ILE A 33 -6.08 -12.43 10.61
C ILE A 33 -6.97 -13.31 11.49
N ARG A 34 -8.28 -13.31 11.19
CA ARG A 34 -9.32 -13.99 11.97
C ARG A 34 -10.22 -14.83 11.05
N PRO A 35 -10.75 -15.96 11.55
CA PRO A 35 -11.77 -16.71 10.83
C PRO A 35 -13.09 -15.93 10.85
N ILE A 36 -13.88 -16.03 9.78
CA ILE A 36 -15.28 -15.60 9.78
C ILE A 36 -16.04 -16.53 10.74
N PRO A 37 -16.65 -16.02 11.81
CA PRO A 37 -17.37 -16.85 12.76
C PRO A 37 -18.72 -17.28 12.18
N LYS A 38 -19.21 -18.46 12.59
CA LYS A 38 -20.54 -18.98 12.18
C LYS A 38 -21.69 -18.17 12.79
N THR A 39 -21.46 -17.62 13.97
CA THR A 39 -22.34 -16.71 14.70
C THR A 39 -21.49 -15.55 15.19
N CYS A 40 -21.89 -14.32 14.85
CA CYS A 40 -21.13 -13.12 15.16
C CYS A 40 -21.95 -12.21 16.06
N HIS A 41 -21.32 -11.68 17.11
CA HIS A 41 -21.84 -10.58 17.91
C HIS A 41 -20.98 -9.33 17.69
N SER A 42 -21.56 -8.15 17.93
CA SER A 42 -20.86 -6.87 17.78
C SER A 42 -19.60 -6.79 18.66
N GLU A 43 -19.54 -7.53 19.77
CA GLU A 43 -18.40 -7.64 20.68
C GLU A 43 -17.19 -8.36 20.04
N ASP A 44 -17.44 -9.29 19.12
CA ASP A 44 -16.41 -10.12 18.47
C ASP A 44 -15.58 -9.34 17.42
N VAL A 45 -16.10 -8.21 16.95
CA VAL A 45 -15.43 -7.36 15.97
C VAL A 45 -14.44 -6.44 16.70
N PRO A 46 -13.12 -6.61 16.53
CA PRO A 46 -12.14 -5.72 17.12
C PRO A 46 -12.25 -4.34 16.47
N LYS A 47 -11.95 -3.32 17.26
CA LYS A 47 -11.86 -1.97 16.73
C LYS A 47 -10.70 -1.91 15.74
N SER A 48 -10.99 -1.60 14.48
CA SER A 48 -10.00 -1.49 13.40
C SER A 48 -10.35 -0.36 12.45
N LYS A 49 -9.36 0.13 11.71
CA LYS A 49 -9.59 1.16 10.70
C LYS A 49 -10.17 0.54 9.44
N VAL A 50 -9.50 -0.51 8.93
CA VAL A 50 -9.99 -1.29 7.80
C VAL A 50 -10.15 -2.75 8.22
N SER A 51 -11.33 -3.30 7.99
CA SER A 51 -11.54 -4.73 7.98
C SER A 51 -11.62 -5.22 6.54
N VAL A 52 -10.72 -6.10 6.15
CA VAL A 52 -10.75 -6.77 4.85
C VAL A 52 -11.47 -8.09 5.00
N VAL A 53 -12.49 -8.33 4.17
CA VAL A 53 -13.15 -9.63 4.07
C VAL A 53 -12.59 -10.32 2.83
N TYR A 54 -11.83 -11.39 3.06
CA TYR A 54 -11.20 -12.17 2.01
C TYR A 54 -12.12 -13.30 1.55
N LEU A 55 -12.58 -13.18 0.30
CA LEU A 55 -13.64 -14.01 -0.27
C LEU A 55 -13.12 -14.79 -1.47
N LYS A 56 -12.28 -15.80 -1.24
CA LYS A 56 -11.83 -16.71 -2.30
C LYS A 56 -12.69 -17.97 -2.34
N HIS A 57 -13.36 -18.21 -3.46
CA HIS A 57 -14.25 -19.36 -3.68
C HIS A 57 -15.34 -19.55 -2.60
N SER A 58 -15.65 -18.50 -1.84
CA SER A 58 -16.62 -18.55 -0.76
C SER A 58 -18.00 -18.22 -1.31
N GLU A 59 -18.94 -19.15 -1.21
CA GLU A 59 -20.35 -18.92 -1.54
C GLU A 59 -21.05 -18.18 -0.40
N PRO A 60 -21.90 -17.18 -0.69
CA PRO A 60 -22.66 -16.48 0.34
C PRO A 60 -23.61 -17.44 1.08
N ARG A 61 -23.44 -17.53 2.41
CA ARG A 61 -24.22 -18.39 3.32
C ARG A 61 -24.91 -17.55 4.39
N LYS A 62 -25.83 -18.17 5.14
CA LYS A 62 -26.55 -17.51 6.25
C LYS A 62 -25.60 -16.98 7.33
N ASP A 63 -24.52 -17.70 7.57
CA ASP A 63 -23.42 -17.38 8.49
C ASP A 63 -22.82 -16.00 8.16
N HIS A 64 -22.70 -15.68 6.87
CA HIS A 64 -22.14 -14.40 6.41
C HIS A 64 -23.10 -13.24 6.65
N ILE A 65 -24.42 -13.47 6.67
CA ILE A 65 -25.40 -12.44 7.00
C ILE A 65 -25.19 -11.98 8.44
N SER A 66 -25.19 -12.92 9.39
CA SER A 66 -24.94 -12.60 10.81
C SER A 66 -23.59 -11.93 11.03
N PHE A 67 -22.56 -12.31 10.27
CA PHE A 67 -21.27 -11.64 10.28
C PHE A 67 -21.35 -10.18 9.79
N LEU A 68 -22.01 -9.92 8.66
CA LEU A 68 -22.16 -8.57 8.11
C LEU A 68 -22.94 -7.64 9.05
N GLU A 69 -23.91 -8.17 9.78
CA GLU A 69 -24.68 -7.40 10.77
C GLU A 69 -23.81 -6.84 11.90
N CYS A 70 -22.73 -7.53 12.28
CA CYS A 70 -21.79 -7.03 13.30
C CYS A 70 -21.08 -5.72 12.88
N PHE A 71 -20.91 -5.50 11.58
CA PHE A 71 -20.29 -4.29 11.02
C PHE A 71 -21.25 -3.11 10.89
N LYS A 72 -22.52 -3.27 11.30
CA LYS A 72 -23.43 -2.12 11.53
C LYS A 72 -22.98 -1.27 12.73
N SER A 73 -22.13 -1.81 13.61
CA SER A 73 -21.54 -1.07 14.73
C SER A 73 -20.35 -0.19 14.30
N PRO A 74 -20.09 0.96 14.95
CA PRO A 74 -19.05 1.92 14.55
C PRO A 74 -17.61 1.46 14.87
N LYS A 75 -17.38 0.17 15.12
CA LYS A 75 -16.06 -0.37 15.49
C LYS A 75 -15.10 -0.46 14.30
N VAL A 76 -15.64 -0.48 13.09
CA VAL A 76 -14.90 -0.57 11.84
C VAL A 76 -15.28 0.62 10.97
N GLU A 77 -14.26 1.32 10.47
CA GLU A 77 -14.48 2.53 9.67
C GLU A 77 -14.73 2.18 8.19
N PHE A 78 -14.01 1.19 7.66
CA PHE A 78 -14.16 0.70 6.29
C PHE A 78 -14.19 -0.83 6.23
N LEU A 79 -15.13 -1.35 5.46
CA LEU A 79 -15.21 -2.76 5.15
C LEU A 79 -14.80 -2.97 3.69
N LEU A 80 -13.70 -3.69 3.47
CA LEU A 80 -13.14 -3.89 2.15
C LEU A 80 -13.29 -5.35 1.74
N PHE A 81 -14.11 -5.61 0.73
CA PHE A 81 -14.24 -6.94 0.18
C PHE A 81 -13.12 -7.20 -0.81
N TYR A 82 -12.24 -8.14 -0.48
CA TYR A 82 -11.22 -8.60 -1.39
C TYR A 82 -11.61 -9.95 -1.98
N MET A 83 -11.99 -9.92 -3.25
CA MET A 83 -12.38 -11.09 -4.03
C MET A 83 -11.42 -11.24 -5.21
N PRO A 84 -10.29 -11.97 -5.05
CA PRO A 84 -9.36 -12.16 -6.15
C PRO A 84 -10.09 -12.84 -7.32
N HIS A 85 -10.06 -12.23 -8.51
CA HIS A 85 -10.70 -12.68 -9.76
C HIS A 85 -11.34 -14.09 -9.70
N ASP A 86 -12.53 -14.14 -9.11
CA ASP A 86 -13.42 -15.28 -9.09
C ASP A 86 -14.47 -15.13 -10.21
N SER A 87 -15.31 -16.14 -10.40
CA SER A 87 -16.45 -16.06 -11.31
C SER A 87 -17.26 -14.77 -11.07
N SER A 88 -17.60 -14.05 -12.13
CA SER A 88 -18.45 -12.84 -12.06
C SER A 88 -19.79 -13.10 -11.36
N SER A 89 -20.29 -14.34 -11.43
CA SER A 89 -21.49 -14.79 -10.71
C SER A 89 -21.32 -14.83 -9.19
N LEU A 90 -20.10 -15.05 -8.68
CA LEU A 90 -19.81 -15.05 -7.25
C LEU A 90 -19.75 -13.63 -6.69
N ALA A 91 -19.06 -12.74 -7.40
CA ALA A 91 -19.01 -11.31 -7.08
C ALA A 91 -20.41 -10.70 -7.08
N PHE A 92 -21.24 -11.06 -8.06
CA PHE A 92 -22.63 -10.61 -8.11
C PHE A 92 -23.46 -11.07 -6.90
N ARG A 93 -23.38 -12.36 -6.53
CA ARG A 93 -24.13 -12.89 -5.38
C ARG A 93 -23.69 -12.28 -4.05
N TRP A 94 -22.38 -12.07 -3.87
CA TRP A 94 -21.88 -11.32 -2.73
C TRP A 94 -22.30 -9.86 -2.74
N GLY A 95 -22.27 -9.20 -3.89
CA GLY A 95 -22.79 -7.84 -4.05
C GLY A 95 -24.27 -7.72 -3.67
N GLN A 96 -25.09 -8.69 -4.07
CA GLN A 96 -26.50 -8.75 -3.67
C GLN A 96 -26.68 -8.95 -2.15
N MET A 97 -25.87 -9.79 -1.51
CA MET A 97 -25.92 -10.00 -0.07
C MET A 97 -25.47 -8.75 0.69
N VAL A 98 -24.31 -8.20 0.33
CA VAL A 98 -23.75 -6.98 0.94
C VAL A 98 -24.69 -5.80 0.75
N GLY A 99 -25.29 -5.63 -0.44
CA GLY A 99 -26.24 -4.55 -0.70
C GLY A 99 -27.55 -4.65 0.10
N LYS A 100 -27.93 -5.84 0.55
CA LYS A 100 -29.11 -6.03 1.42
C LYS A 100 -28.79 -5.80 2.90
N GLU A 101 -27.60 -6.20 3.33
CA GLU A 101 -27.27 -6.32 4.76
C GLU A 101 -26.33 -5.23 5.28
N CYS A 102 -25.47 -4.66 4.43
CA CYS A 102 -24.41 -3.77 4.86
C CYS A 102 -24.81 -2.30 4.72
N VAL A 103 -24.65 -1.55 5.82
CA VAL A 103 -24.91 -0.10 5.90
C VAL A 103 -23.58 0.69 5.94
N ALA A 104 -22.44 0.00 6.04
CA ALA A 104 -21.13 0.61 6.18
C ALA A 104 -20.55 1.09 4.83
N LYS A 105 -19.53 1.94 4.90
CA LYS A 105 -18.70 2.30 3.74
C LYS A 105 -17.97 1.04 3.26
N THR A 106 -18.38 0.54 2.11
CA THR A 106 -17.84 -0.68 1.51
C THR A 106 -17.08 -0.38 0.23
N ASP A 107 -15.92 -1.00 0.09
CA ASP A 107 -15.13 -0.97 -1.13
C ASP A 107 -14.87 -2.40 -1.61
N TRP A 108 -14.58 -2.55 -2.90
CA TRP A 108 -14.32 -3.84 -3.53
C TRP A 108 -12.96 -3.83 -4.21
N ALA A 109 -12.14 -4.81 -3.88
CA ALA A 109 -10.92 -5.12 -4.58
C ALA A 109 -11.06 -6.46 -5.29
N PHE A 110 -10.87 -6.47 -6.60
CA PHE A 110 -10.91 -7.70 -7.41
C PHE A 110 -9.53 -8.27 -7.70
N ASN A 111 -8.49 -7.56 -7.28
CA ASN A 111 -7.10 -7.99 -7.38
C ASN A 111 -6.29 -7.36 -6.24
N PHE A 112 -5.14 -7.96 -5.95
CA PHE A 112 -4.30 -7.57 -4.81
C PHE A 112 -3.69 -6.17 -4.95
N GLN A 113 -3.51 -5.65 -6.17
CA GLN A 113 -2.98 -4.30 -6.38
C GLN A 113 -4.03 -3.24 -6.09
N HIS A 114 -5.25 -3.44 -6.56
CA HIS A 114 -6.39 -2.61 -6.19
C HIS A 114 -6.64 -2.69 -4.68
N LEU A 115 -6.48 -3.87 -4.07
CA LEU A 115 -6.51 -4.01 -2.61
C LEU A 115 -5.43 -3.17 -1.94
N LYS A 116 -4.17 -3.28 -2.38
CA LYS A 116 -3.07 -2.48 -1.85
C LYS A 116 -3.27 -0.99 -2.07
N GLN A 117 -3.79 -0.59 -3.23
CA GLN A 117 -4.15 0.80 -3.51
C GLN A 117 -5.25 1.27 -2.57
N ILE A 118 -6.33 0.52 -2.37
CA ILE A 118 -7.36 0.88 -1.40
C ILE A 118 -6.77 0.93 0.01
N LEU A 119 -5.99 -0.07 0.41
CA LEU A 119 -5.36 -0.08 1.73
C LEU A 119 -4.32 1.04 1.90
N ARG A 120 -3.63 1.46 0.85
CA ARG A 120 -2.78 2.67 0.81
C ARG A 120 -3.63 3.94 0.86
N LEU A 121 -4.71 4.03 0.08
CA LEU A 121 -5.73 5.10 0.10
C LEU A 121 -6.42 5.21 1.47
N ARG A 122 -6.37 4.15 2.29
CA ARG A 122 -6.88 4.13 3.67
C ARG A 122 -5.76 4.24 4.71
N ASN A 123 -4.51 4.49 4.30
CA ASN A 123 -3.31 4.61 5.13
C ASN A 123 -3.09 3.42 6.06
N VAL A 124 -3.11 2.21 5.50
CA VAL A 124 -2.91 0.94 6.22
C VAL A 124 -1.58 0.26 5.83
N ILE A 125 -1.04 0.56 4.64
CA ILE A 125 0.19 -0.05 4.08
C ILE A 125 1.11 1.05 3.54
N ALA A 126 1.66 1.88 4.41
CA ALA A 126 2.76 2.76 3.98
C ALA A 126 3.96 1.92 3.55
N HIS A 127 4.65 2.25 2.46
CA HIS A 127 5.88 1.57 2.05
C HIS A 127 6.96 1.82 3.11
N PRO A 128 7.52 0.79 3.76
CA PRO A 128 8.60 1.00 4.69
C PRO A 128 9.89 1.13 3.88
N VAL A 129 10.10 2.29 3.25
CA VAL A 129 11.46 2.78 3.00
C VAL A 129 11.91 3.41 4.30
N LYS A 130 12.07 2.59 5.33
CA LYS A 130 12.39 3.01 6.68
C LYS A 130 13.43 2.05 7.24
N ASP A 131 14.54 2.59 7.72
CA ASP A 131 15.55 1.89 8.49
C ASP A 131 15.02 1.59 9.92
N ALA A 132 15.85 0.97 10.75
CA ALA A 132 15.50 0.62 12.13
C ALA A 132 15.13 1.85 13.00
N GLN A 133 15.42 3.07 12.53
CA GLN A 133 15.13 4.35 13.18
C GLN A 133 13.95 5.10 12.52
N GLY A 134 13.33 4.53 11.48
CA GLY A 134 12.19 5.14 10.77
C GLY A 134 12.58 6.11 9.66
N GLU A 135 13.87 6.22 9.31
CA GLU A 135 14.44 7.11 8.29
C GLU A 135 14.64 6.38 6.95
N VAL A 136 14.71 7.08 5.83
CA VAL A 136 14.83 6.41 4.52
C VAL A 136 16.12 5.60 4.41
N ASP A 137 15.96 4.27 4.27
CA ASP A 137 17.06 3.38 3.92
C ASP A 137 17.49 3.68 2.48
N LEU A 138 18.58 4.45 2.38
CA LEU A 138 19.12 4.92 1.12
C LEU A 138 19.60 3.77 0.23
N ALA A 139 20.14 2.70 0.82
CA ALA A 139 20.60 1.54 0.06
C ALA A 139 19.41 0.79 -0.55
N VAL A 140 18.32 0.65 0.20
CA VAL A 140 17.06 0.05 -0.29
C VAL A 140 16.45 0.91 -1.39
N ALA A 141 16.34 2.21 -1.18
CA ALA A 141 15.84 3.16 -2.17
C ALA A 141 16.65 3.14 -3.47
N ARG A 142 17.98 3.14 -3.37
CA ARG A 142 18.87 3.07 -4.53
C ARG A 142 18.69 1.78 -5.32
N LYS A 143 18.66 0.65 -4.62
CA LYS A 143 18.47 -0.67 -5.24
C LYS A 143 17.10 -0.79 -5.90
N ARG A 144 16.05 -0.22 -5.30
CA ARG A 144 14.69 -0.18 -5.85
C ARG A 144 14.65 0.44 -7.25
N TRP A 145 15.44 1.49 -7.48
CA TRP A 145 15.52 2.15 -8.79
C TRP A 145 16.62 1.61 -9.72
N GLY A 146 17.34 0.55 -9.32
CA GLY A 146 18.38 -0.07 -10.15
C GLY A 146 19.64 0.79 -10.32
N LEU A 147 19.91 1.72 -9.40
CA LEU A 147 21.01 2.68 -9.53
C LEU A 147 22.31 2.18 -8.87
N THR A 148 23.45 2.53 -9.49
CA THR A 148 24.77 2.42 -8.88
C THR A 148 24.98 3.50 -7.82
N GLN A 149 25.97 3.33 -6.93
CA GLN A 149 26.29 4.35 -5.92
C GLN A 149 26.73 5.66 -6.59
N GLU A 150 27.42 5.58 -7.72
CA GLU A 150 27.84 6.72 -8.55
C GLU A 150 26.63 7.44 -9.15
N GLN A 151 25.66 6.71 -9.67
CA GLN A 151 24.42 7.28 -10.21
C GLN A 151 23.57 7.93 -9.12
N MET A 152 23.44 7.29 -7.95
CA MET A 152 22.74 7.88 -6.80
C MET A 152 23.47 9.12 -6.27
N ALA A 153 24.80 9.11 -6.24
CA ALA A 153 25.61 10.26 -5.86
C ALA A 153 25.40 11.43 -6.82
N LYS A 154 25.37 11.15 -8.13
CA LYS A 154 25.04 12.14 -9.17
C LYS A 154 23.62 12.68 -8.97
N ALA A 155 22.64 11.81 -8.76
CA ALA A 155 21.24 12.17 -8.53
C ALA A 155 21.06 13.11 -7.32
N LEU A 156 21.78 12.84 -6.23
CA LEU A 156 21.71 13.63 -4.98
C LEU A 156 22.71 14.79 -4.92
N ASN A 157 23.51 14.97 -5.98
CA ASN A 157 24.59 15.96 -6.06
C ASN A 157 25.52 15.91 -4.82
N VAL A 158 26.12 14.75 -4.60
CA VAL A 158 27.11 14.47 -3.56
C VAL A 158 28.24 13.59 -4.13
N ALA A 159 29.33 13.43 -3.37
CA ALA A 159 30.41 12.54 -3.78
C ALA A 159 29.99 11.06 -3.62
N PRO A 160 30.46 10.12 -4.48
CA PRO A 160 30.19 8.69 -4.32
C PRO A 160 30.55 8.14 -2.94
N ARG A 161 31.66 8.62 -2.36
CA ARG A 161 32.09 8.28 -1.00
C ARG A 161 31.08 8.69 0.08
N THR A 162 30.33 9.76 -0.14
CA THR A 162 29.27 10.20 0.77
C THR A 162 28.12 9.21 0.79
N ILE A 163 27.72 8.68 -0.38
CA ILE A 163 26.69 7.63 -0.46
C ILE A 163 27.16 6.36 0.26
N GLN A 164 28.39 5.93 0.00
CA GLN A 164 28.98 4.76 0.68
C GLN A 164 28.96 4.91 2.21
N ASN A 165 29.32 6.09 2.72
CA ASN A 165 29.31 6.39 4.15
C ASN A 165 27.89 6.39 4.71
N TRP A 166 26.93 7.02 4.04
CA TRP A 166 25.54 7.06 4.46
C TRP A 166 24.90 5.67 4.48
N GLU A 167 25.14 4.85 3.46
CA GLU A 167 24.68 3.44 3.43
C GLU A 167 25.31 2.58 4.53
N SER A 168 26.46 3.01 5.07
CA SER A 168 27.13 2.36 6.21
C SER A 168 26.75 2.99 7.56
N GLY A 169 25.83 3.96 7.59
CA GLY A 169 25.41 4.67 8.82
C GLY A 169 26.41 5.71 9.33
N ILE A 170 27.41 6.08 8.52
CA ILE A 170 28.49 7.01 8.91
C ILE A 170 28.19 8.42 8.37
N GLY A 171 28.25 9.43 9.25
CA GLY A 171 28.19 10.84 8.84
C GLY A 171 26.85 11.24 8.20
N THR A 172 25.73 10.74 8.74
CA THR A 172 24.37 10.89 8.21
C THR A 172 23.72 12.25 8.50
N SER A 173 24.44 13.20 9.10
CA SER A 173 23.89 14.50 9.52
C SER A 173 23.29 15.33 8.39
N GLN A 174 23.79 15.17 7.15
CA GLN A 174 23.27 15.85 5.96
C GLN A 174 22.36 14.94 5.10
N MET A 175 22.21 13.67 5.47
CA MET A 175 21.50 12.67 4.68
C MET A 175 20.04 13.07 4.51
N ALA A 176 19.34 13.40 5.60
CA ALA A 176 17.92 13.77 5.57
C ALA A 176 17.63 14.95 4.63
N LYS A 177 18.49 15.99 4.65
CA LYS A 177 18.36 17.16 3.77
C LYS A 177 18.57 16.79 2.31
N LYS A 178 19.54 15.92 2.03
CA LYS A 178 19.95 15.57 0.67
C LYS A 178 19.07 14.49 0.04
N THR A 179 18.38 13.68 0.85
CA THR A 179 17.47 12.64 0.38
C THR A 179 16.01 13.08 0.33
N GLN A 180 15.69 14.35 0.61
CA GLN A 180 14.30 14.83 0.69
C GLN A 180 13.51 14.55 -0.61
N ASP A 181 14.04 14.95 -1.77
CA ASP A 181 13.39 14.71 -3.07
C ASP A 181 13.30 13.20 -3.39
N LEU A 182 14.29 12.41 -2.95
CA LEU A 182 14.24 10.95 -3.04
C LEU A 182 13.07 10.38 -2.23
N LYS A 183 12.86 10.85 -0.99
CA LYS A 183 11.73 10.41 -0.15
C LYS A 183 10.40 10.77 -0.79
N GLU A 184 10.28 12.01 -1.26
CA GLU A 184 9.07 12.54 -1.90
C GLU A 184 8.74 11.77 -3.18
N LEU A 185 9.72 11.53 -4.05
CA LEU A 185 9.51 10.77 -5.27
C LEU A 185 9.15 9.31 -4.98
N LEU A 186 9.77 8.67 -3.99
CA LEU A 186 9.38 7.32 -3.58
C LEU A 186 7.92 7.29 -3.13
N GLN A 187 7.46 8.25 -2.33
CA GLN A 187 6.07 8.37 -1.90
C GLN A 187 5.10 8.60 -3.06
N LEU A 188 5.47 9.43 -4.03
CA LEU A 188 4.62 9.67 -5.21
C LEU A 188 4.59 8.47 -6.14
N MET A 189 5.71 7.77 -6.32
CA MET A 189 5.74 6.51 -7.05
C MET A 189 4.88 5.44 -6.35
N ASP A 190 4.92 5.41 -5.02
CA ASP A 190 4.10 4.53 -4.19
C ASP A 190 2.60 4.76 -4.33
N GLU A 191 2.23 6.00 -4.64
CA GLU A 191 0.85 6.49 -4.79
C GLU A 191 0.33 6.31 -6.22
N PHE A 192 1.09 6.74 -7.22
CA PHE A 192 0.64 6.85 -8.61
C PHE A 192 1.17 5.76 -9.53
N VAL A 193 2.25 5.07 -9.16
CA VAL A 193 2.83 3.99 -9.96
C VAL A 193 2.42 2.65 -9.37
N ILE A 194 1.72 1.86 -10.19
CA ILE A 194 1.35 0.50 -9.82
C ILE A 194 2.63 -0.32 -9.74
N ALA A 195 3.03 -0.76 -8.54
CA ALA A 195 4.31 -1.41 -8.23
C ALA A 195 4.85 -2.42 -9.29
N PRO A 196 4.07 -3.36 -9.88
CA PRO A 196 4.55 -4.24 -10.94
C PRO A 196 4.96 -3.54 -12.26
N LYS A 197 4.48 -2.31 -12.50
CA LYS A 197 4.83 -1.49 -13.65
C LYS A 197 5.90 -0.44 -13.33
N GLU A 198 6.49 -0.47 -12.14
CA GLU A 198 7.44 0.56 -11.70
C GLU A 198 8.72 0.58 -12.56
N GLN A 199 9.31 -0.57 -12.84
CA GLN A 199 10.51 -0.65 -13.70
C GLN A 199 10.20 -0.30 -15.15
N GLU A 200 9.04 -0.74 -15.66
CA GLU A 200 8.56 -0.38 -16.99
C GLU A 200 8.35 1.14 -17.10
N TRP A 201 7.70 1.74 -16.10
CA TRP A 201 7.49 3.18 -16.01
C TRP A 201 8.81 3.94 -15.93
N LEU A 202 9.78 3.46 -15.14
CA LEU A 202 11.13 4.04 -15.04
C LEU A 202 11.87 4.07 -16.38
N GLN A 203 11.59 3.14 -17.29
CA GLN A 203 12.19 3.03 -18.62
C GLN A 203 11.31 3.59 -19.74
N THR A 204 10.08 3.98 -19.45
CA THR A 204 9.15 4.51 -20.46
C THR A 204 9.43 5.99 -20.66
N PRO A 205 9.72 6.44 -21.91
CA PRO A 205 9.83 7.85 -22.21
C PRO A 205 8.53 8.58 -21.89
N LEU A 206 8.60 9.62 -21.06
CA LEU A 206 7.44 10.41 -20.72
C LEU A 206 7.50 11.76 -21.46
N PRO A 207 6.47 12.14 -22.23
CA PRO A 207 6.42 13.44 -22.92
C PRO A 207 6.65 14.62 -21.98
N ALA A 208 6.14 14.52 -20.76
CA ALA A 208 6.21 15.53 -19.73
C ALA A 208 7.65 15.87 -19.27
N ILE A 209 8.57 14.90 -19.31
CA ILE A 209 10.00 15.11 -19.01
C ILE A 209 10.84 15.10 -20.28
N ARG A 210 10.36 15.80 -21.33
CA ARG A 210 11.05 15.98 -22.61
C ARG A 210 11.38 14.65 -23.32
N ASN A 211 10.47 13.67 -23.23
CA ASN A 211 10.66 12.31 -23.74
C ASN A 211 11.90 11.60 -23.16
N GLN A 212 12.36 12.02 -21.98
CA GLN A 212 13.35 11.26 -21.21
C GLN A 212 12.64 10.16 -20.42
N THR A 213 13.39 9.12 -20.07
CA THR A 213 12.90 8.11 -19.12
C THR A 213 13.04 8.65 -17.69
N PRO A 214 12.12 8.32 -16.77
CA PRO A 214 12.24 8.71 -15.37
C PRO A 214 13.57 8.27 -14.75
N ALA A 215 14.09 7.08 -15.10
CA ALA A 215 15.40 6.62 -14.64
C ALA A 215 16.53 7.58 -15.04
N GLN A 216 16.54 8.05 -16.29
CA GLN A 216 17.56 8.99 -16.77
C GLN A 216 17.42 10.35 -16.07
N ALA A 217 16.19 10.84 -15.89
CA ALA A 217 15.92 12.08 -15.18
C ALA A 217 16.35 12.01 -13.70
N ILE A 218 16.14 10.87 -13.02
CA ILE A 218 16.66 10.63 -11.66
C ILE A 218 18.19 10.72 -11.64
N VAL A 219 18.88 9.99 -12.53
CA VAL A 219 20.36 9.99 -12.62
C VAL A 219 20.92 11.40 -12.89
N ASP A 220 20.20 12.20 -13.67
CA ASP A 220 20.59 13.57 -13.98
C ASP A 220 20.25 14.58 -12.88
N GLY A 221 19.77 14.12 -11.73
CA GLY A 221 19.43 14.97 -10.59
C GLY A 221 18.16 15.79 -10.79
N LYS A 222 17.31 15.38 -11.74
CA LYS A 222 16.05 16.04 -12.09
C LYS A 222 14.83 15.37 -11.45
N MET A 223 15.00 14.79 -10.26
CA MET A 223 13.89 14.18 -9.51
C MET A 223 12.74 15.16 -9.30
N ARG A 224 13.04 16.45 -9.12
CA ARG A 224 12.02 17.50 -8.97
C ARG A 224 11.11 17.65 -10.18
N ASP A 225 11.63 17.47 -11.39
CA ASP A 225 10.83 17.54 -12.63
C ASP A 225 9.79 16.40 -12.65
N ILE A 226 10.20 15.19 -12.24
CA ILE A 226 9.31 14.03 -12.15
C ILE A 226 8.26 14.21 -11.05
N ILE A 227 8.67 14.72 -9.89
CA ILE A 227 7.77 15.03 -8.77
C ILE A 227 6.69 16.02 -9.21
N VAL A 228 7.07 17.10 -9.89
CA VAL A 228 6.12 18.10 -10.39
C VAL A 228 5.08 17.47 -11.33
N GLU A 229 5.48 16.52 -12.17
CA GLU A 229 4.54 15.83 -13.06
C GLU A 229 3.61 14.85 -12.33
N PHE A 230 4.10 14.12 -11.32
CA PHE A 230 3.20 13.32 -10.47
C PHE A 230 2.16 14.19 -9.76
N LEU A 231 2.58 15.33 -9.24
CA LEU A 231 1.67 16.28 -8.59
C LEU A 231 0.66 16.85 -9.60
N ARG A 232 1.12 17.22 -10.80
CA ARG A 232 0.24 17.72 -11.88
C ARG A 232 -0.80 16.68 -12.32
N LEU A 233 -0.40 15.41 -12.45
CA LEU A 233 -1.31 14.29 -12.75
C LEU A 233 -2.30 14.02 -11.61
N GLY A 234 -1.83 14.09 -10.36
CA GLY A 234 -2.68 13.97 -9.18
C GLY A 234 -3.73 15.09 -9.07
N GLU A 235 -3.40 16.31 -9.53
CA GLU A 235 -4.31 17.45 -9.60
C GLU A 235 -5.27 17.42 -10.80
N GLY A 236 -5.17 16.42 -11.69
CA GLY A 236 -6.04 16.27 -12.86
C GLY A 236 -5.81 17.32 -13.96
N GLN A 237 -4.65 17.99 -13.97
CA GLN A 237 -4.33 18.94 -15.02
C GLN A 237 -3.98 18.19 -16.32
N PRO A 238 -4.51 18.60 -17.50
CA PRO A 238 -4.22 17.94 -18.77
C PRO A 238 -2.73 18.07 -19.12
N VAL A 239 -2.18 17.02 -19.75
CA VAL A 239 -0.77 16.90 -20.19
C VAL A 239 -0.44 17.88 -21.30
#